data_AF-A0A1Q6WXY7-F1
#
_entry.id   AF-A0A1Q6WXY7-F1
#
_cell.length_a   1.000
_cell.length_b   1.000
_cell.length_c   1.000
_cell.angle_alpha   90.00
_cell.angle_beta   90.00
_cell.angle_gamma   90.00
#
_symmetry.space_group_name_H-M   'P 1'
#
loop_
_entity.id
_entity.type
_entity.pdbx_description
1 polymer ?
#
loop_
_entity_poly.entity_id
_entity_poly.type
_entity_poly.pdbx_seq_one_letter_code
_entity_poly.pdbx_strand_id
1 'polypeptide(L)'
;MDNAKIKWKRRAVQKLTLAACVASGCLFGGAPAKAQVAARTQGAASNSRLLTVEEGRTIADAARDQDRPRHSAQDCSHLVHQAYLNAGFEYPYASSFELYAGDENFERVRHPQPGDLIVWPGHVGIVLEPTEHSFYSLVSTGPEAQNYEGLYWKSRGRPRF
;
A
#
# COMPACT_ATOMS: atom_id res chain seq x y z
N MET A 1 -6.73 -21.87 34.96
CA MET A 1 -6.71 -22.82 33.83
C MET A 1 -8.06 -22.72 33.18
N ASP A 2 -8.19 -22.01 32.04
CA ASP A 2 -9.36 -22.12 31.15
C ASP A 2 -8.93 -21.67 29.76
N ASN A 3 -8.76 -22.65 28.87
CA ASN A 3 -8.22 -22.52 27.53
C ASN A 3 -9.39 -22.66 26.55
N ALA A 4 -10.01 -21.56 26.13
CA ALA A 4 -11.10 -21.59 25.16
C ALA A 4 -10.53 -21.73 23.73
N LYS A 5 -10.43 -22.98 23.25
CA LYS A 5 -10.10 -23.30 21.86
C LYS A 5 -11.30 -23.01 20.95
N ILE A 6 -11.26 -21.92 20.19
CA ILE A 6 -12.25 -21.62 19.16
C ILE A 6 -11.84 -22.34 17.86
N LYS A 7 -12.62 -23.38 17.49
CA LYS A 7 -12.51 -24.11 16.21
C LYS A 7 -13.26 -23.35 15.12
N TRP A 8 -12.54 -22.81 14.13
CA TRP A 8 -13.15 -22.24 12.93
C TRP A 8 -13.41 -23.34 11.88
N LYS A 9 -14.68 -23.58 11.55
CA LYS A 9 -15.09 -24.48 10.45
C LYS A 9 -15.09 -23.72 9.12
N ARG A 10 -14.28 -24.16 8.14
CA ARG A 10 -14.32 -23.66 6.75
C ARG A 10 -15.60 -24.17 6.08
N ARG A 11 -16.44 -23.27 5.55
CA ARG A 11 -17.56 -23.65 4.68
C ARG A 11 -17.05 -23.72 3.24
N ALA A 12 -17.24 -24.88 2.63
CA ALA A 12 -16.98 -25.13 1.22
C ALA A 12 -18.04 -24.40 0.37
N VAL A 13 -17.61 -23.67 -0.66
CA VAL A 13 -18.50 -23.08 -1.67
C VAL A 13 -18.74 -24.11 -2.76
N GLN A 14 -20.01 -24.43 -2.99
CA GLN A 14 -20.49 -25.34 -4.01
C GLN A 14 -20.34 -24.72 -5.41
N LYS A 15 -19.85 -25.54 -6.35
CA LYS A 15 -19.78 -25.24 -7.78
C LYS A 15 -21.21 -25.26 -8.34
N LEU A 16 -21.64 -24.17 -8.99
CA LEU A 16 -22.86 -24.14 -9.79
C LEU A 16 -22.45 -24.18 -11.27
N THR A 17 -22.65 -25.32 -11.91
CA THR A 17 -22.61 -25.47 -13.38
C THR A 17 -24.05 -25.40 -13.89
N LEU A 18 -24.36 -24.40 -14.72
CA LEU A 18 -25.54 -24.42 -15.58
C LEU A 18 -25.08 -24.60 -17.04
N ALA A 19 -25.58 -25.66 -17.67
CA ALA A 19 -25.57 -25.85 -19.10
C ALA A 19 -27.03 -25.85 -19.57
N ALA A 20 -27.36 -25.02 -20.57
CA ALA A 20 -28.52 -25.21 -21.43
C ALA A 20 -28.34 -24.42 -22.73
N CYS A 21 -28.44 -25.14 -23.84
CA CYS A 21 -28.32 -24.70 -25.23
C CYS A 21 -29.51 -23.86 -25.70
N VAL A 22 -29.30 -22.93 -26.64
CA VAL A 22 -30.25 -22.68 -27.76
C VAL A 22 -29.46 -22.34 -29.02
N ALA A 23 -29.71 -23.11 -30.08
CA ALA A 23 -29.24 -22.84 -31.43
C ALA A 23 -30.13 -21.79 -32.12
N SER A 24 -29.51 -20.84 -32.82
CA SER A 24 -30.17 -20.06 -33.87
C SER A 24 -29.12 -19.58 -34.86
N GLY A 25 -29.20 -20.11 -36.09
CA GLY A 25 -28.44 -19.58 -37.21
C GLY A 25 -29.20 -18.44 -37.88
N CYS A 26 -28.45 -17.48 -38.44
CA CYS A 26 -28.80 -16.75 -39.65
C CYS A 26 -27.53 -16.05 -40.17
N LEU A 27 -27.30 -16.23 -41.48
CA LEU A 27 -26.20 -15.70 -42.27
C LEU A 27 -26.32 -14.18 -42.41
N PHE A 28 -25.25 -13.43 -42.11
CA PHE A 28 -25.04 -12.10 -42.66
C PHE A 28 -23.56 -11.91 -43.01
N GLY A 29 -23.29 -11.78 -44.31
CA GLY A 29 -22.03 -11.30 -44.84
C GLY A 29 -21.93 -9.77 -44.68
N GLY A 30 -20.77 -9.31 -44.26
CA GLY A 30 -20.41 -7.90 -44.16
C GLY A 30 -18.89 -7.77 -44.07
N ALA A 31 -18.31 -6.89 -44.89
CA ALA A 31 -16.89 -6.69 -45.17
C ALA A 31 -15.98 -6.50 -43.94
N PRO A 32 -14.65 -6.73 -44.04
CA PRO A 32 -13.72 -6.39 -42.98
C PRO A 32 -13.60 -4.86 -42.89
N ALA A 33 -14.42 -4.24 -42.05
CA ALA A 33 -14.12 -2.91 -41.55
C ALA A 33 -12.82 -3.02 -40.74
N LYS A 34 -11.73 -2.45 -41.27
CA LYS A 34 -10.54 -2.15 -40.49
C LYS A 34 -10.98 -1.28 -39.32
N ALA A 35 -11.25 -1.91 -38.18
CA ALA A 35 -11.26 -1.23 -36.90
C ALA A 35 -9.83 -0.78 -36.67
N GLN A 36 -9.55 0.43 -37.15
CA GLN A 36 -8.44 1.21 -36.68
C GLN A 36 -8.70 1.35 -35.19
N VAL A 37 -8.09 0.45 -34.40
CA VAL A 37 -7.77 0.73 -33.02
C VAL A 37 -6.88 1.95 -33.13
N ALA A 38 -7.52 3.13 -33.16
CA ALA A 38 -6.91 4.32 -32.67
C ALA A 38 -6.52 3.91 -31.27
N ALA A 39 -5.25 3.49 -31.15
CA ALA A 39 -4.57 3.45 -29.88
C ALA A 39 -4.98 4.76 -29.25
N ARG A 40 -5.80 4.65 -28.19
CA ARG A 40 -5.92 5.73 -27.26
C ARG A 40 -4.52 5.85 -26.71
N THR A 41 -3.67 6.58 -27.41
CA THR A 41 -2.63 7.39 -26.82
C THR A 41 -3.40 8.44 -26.02
N GLN A 42 -4.10 7.98 -24.98
CA GLN A 42 -4.07 8.67 -23.72
C GLN A 42 -2.59 8.75 -23.45
N GLY A 43 -2.00 9.89 -23.82
CA GLY A 43 -0.76 10.31 -23.22
C GLY A 43 -1.04 10.24 -21.73
N ALA A 44 -0.63 9.15 -21.11
CA ALA A 44 -0.46 9.05 -19.70
C ALA A 44 0.68 10.02 -19.38
N ALA A 45 0.36 11.31 -19.39
CA ALA A 45 0.85 12.15 -18.32
C ALA A 45 0.40 11.40 -17.07
N SER A 46 1.31 10.59 -16.53
CA SER A 46 1.18 10.09 -15.17
C SER A 46 0.91 11.34 -14.37
N ASN A 47 -0.32 11.51 -13.87
CA ASN A 47 -0.69 12.68 -13.11
C ASN A 47 0.02 12.55 -11.77
N SER A 48 1.33 12.83 -11.75
CA SER A 48 2.16 12.90 -10.57
C SER A 48 1.60 14.01 -9.70
N ARG A 49 0.74 13.62 -8.77
CA ARG A 49 0.18 14.50 -7.76
C ARG A 49 0.47 13.89 -6.40
N LEU A 50 0.54 14.76 -5.41
CA LEU A 50 0.54 14.34 -4.01
C LEU A 50 -0.78 13.62 -3.67
N LEU A 51 -0.70 12.71 -2.70
CA LEU A 51 -1.85 12.05 -2.10
C LEU A 51 -2.81 13.10 -1.51
N THR A 52 -4.11 12.86 -1.60
CA THR A 52 -5.06 13.60 -0.75
C THR A 52 -4.99 13.07 0.67
N VAL A 53 -5.56 13.83 1.61
CA VAL A 53 -5.62 13.42 3.02
C VAL A 53 -6.40 12.10 3.17
N GLU A 54 -7.45 11.88 2.38
CA GLU A 54 -8.27 10.66 2.41
C GLU A 54 -7.49 9.43 1.89
N GLU A 55 -6.70 9.61 0.84
CA GLU A 55 -5.80 8.57 0.32
C GLU A 55 -4.72 8.25 1.35
N GLY A 56 -4.13 9.28 1.95
CA GLY A 56 -3.17 9.14 3.03
C GLY A 56 -3.72 8.38 4.25
N ARG A 57 -4.96 8.67 4.66
CA ARG A 57 -5.65 7.90 5.71
C ARG A 57 -5.83 6.42 5.34
N THR A 58 -6.16 6.14 4.08
CA THR A 58 -6.30 4.76 3.58
C THR A 58 -4.99 3.99 3.74
N ILE A 59 -3.85 4.63 3.45
CA ILE A 59 -2.51 4.04 3.66
C ILE A 59 -2.20 3.86 5.16
N ALA A 60 -2.51 4.85 5.99
CA ALA A 60 -2.28 4.79 7.43
C ALA A 60 -3.10 3.66 8.11
N ASP A 61 -4.35 3.49 7.69
CA ASP A 61 -5.21 2.40 8.17
C ASP A 61 -4.69 1.04 7.69
N ALA A 62 -4.30 0.93 6.41
CA ALA A 62 -3.69 -0.28 5.87
C ALA A 62 -2.38 -0.65 6.58
N ALA A 63 -1.61 0.32 7.08
CA ALA A 63 -0.41 0.08 7.88
C ALA A 63 -0.76 -0.53 9.26
N ARG A 64 -1.77 0.01 9.95
CA ARG A 64 -2.22 -0.49 11.26
C ARG A 64 -2.84 -1.89 11.17
N ASP A 65 -3.53 -2.19 10.09
CA ASP A 65 -4.20 -3.46 9.86
C ASP A 65 -3.24 -4.60 9.46
N GLN A 66 -1.95 -4.31 9.26
CA GLN A 66 -0.97 -5.35 9.00
C GLN A 66 -0.77 -6.24 10.23
N ASP A 67 -1.30 -7.46 10.15
CA ASP A 67 -0.91 -8.56 11.03
C ASP A 67 0.62 -8.71 11.06
N ARG A 68 1.16 -9.03 12.25
CA ARG A 68 2.59 -9.30 12.48
C ARG A 68 3.22 -10.06 11.29
N PRO A 69 4.35 -9.58 10.72
CA PRO A 69 4.96 -10.12 9.52
C PRO A 69 4.93 -11.65 9.50
N ARG A 70 4.12 -12.22 8.60
CA ARG A 70 4.02 -13.66 8.44
C ARG A 70 5.26 -14.13 7.67
N HIS A 71 6.30 -14.48 8.42
CA HIS A 71 7.47 -15.21 7.95
C HIS A 71 8.26 -14.58 6.79
N SER A 72 9.15 -13.63 7.11
CA SER A 72 10.50 -13.47 6.55
C SER A 72 11.18 -12.31 7.27
N ALA A 73 12.49 -12.13 7.07
CA ALA A 73 13.25 -10.98 7.53
C ALA A 73 12.80 -9.70 6.78
N GLN A 74 11.57 -9.23 7.04
CA GLN A 74 11.11 -7.94 6.56
C GLN A 74 11.81 -6.85 7.35
N ASP A 75 12.25 -5.79 6.65
CA ASP A 75 12.75 -4.57 7.26
C ASP A 75 11.65 -3.50 7.31
N CYS A 76 11.97 -2.33 7.86
CA CYS A 76 11.02 -1.22 7.93
C CYS A 76 10.48 -0.77 6.55
N SER A 77 11.28 -0.83 5.49
CA SER A 77 10.84 -0.51 4.12
C SER A 77 9.87 -1.53 3.56
N HIS A 78 10.04 -2.83 3.85
CA HIS A 78 9.08 -3.85 3.43
C HIS A 78 7.70 -3.65 4.06
N LEU A 79 7.64 -3.29 5.34
CA LEU A 79 6.38 -2.99 6.01
C LEU A 79 5.65 -1.82 5.34
N VAL A 80 6.39 -0.76 5.04
CA VAL A 80 5.86 0.44 4.38
C VAL A 80 5.38 0.11 2.97
N HIS A 81 6.20 -0.60 2.19
CA HIS A 81 5.84 -1.03 0.84
C HIS A 81 4.56 -1.86 0.84
N GLN A 82 4.44 -2.81 1.77
CA GLN A 82 3.23 -3.63 1.90
C GLN A 82 1.99 -2.80 2.29
N ALA A 83 2.14 -1.73 3.07
CA ALA A 83 1.02 -0.87 3.45
C ALA A 83 0.44 -0.14 2.22
N TYR A 84 1.34 0.43 1.42
CA TYR A 84 1.02 1.09 0.18
C TYR A 84 0.37 0.13 -0.82
N LEU A 85 0.92 -1.09 -0.99
CA LEU A 85 0.31 -2.14 -1.81
C LEU A 85 -1.10 -2.51 -1.32
N ASN A 86 -1.28 -2.71 -0.02
CA ASN A 86 -2.58 -3.07 0.57
C ASN A 86 -3.62 -1.96 0.41
N ALA A 87 -3.17 -0.69 0.38
CA ALA A 87 -4.02 0.47 0.14
C ALA A 87 -4.26 0.76 -1.35
N GLY A 88 -3.63 0.02 -2.27
CA GLY A 88 -3.76 0.21 -3.72
C GLY A 88 -2.88 1.30 -4.33
N PHE A 89 -1.84 1.76 -3.61
CA PHE A 89 -0.88 2.77 -4.05
C PHE A 89 0.46 2.12 -4.37
N GLU A 90 0.50 1.32 -5.44
CA GLU A 90 1.71 0.58 -5.80
C GLU A 90 2.85 1.50 -6.24
N TYR A 91 4.06 1.21 -5.75
CA TYR A 91 5.31 1.83 -6.20
C TYR A 91 6.42 0.77 -6.26
N PRO A 92 7.47 0.94 -7.09
CA PRO A 92 8.64 0.06 -7.06
C PRO A 92 9.25 -0.01 -5.67
N TYR A 93 9.62 -1.21 -5.20
CA TYR A 93 10.26 -1.33 -3.89
C TYR A 93 11.52 -0.46 -3.81
N ALA A 94 11.63 0.31 -2.73
CA ALA A 94 12.80 1.09 -2.39
C ALA A 94 13.15 0.87 -0.90
N SER A 95 14.43 0.68 -0.62
CA SER A 95 14.93 0.53 0.74
C SER A 95 14.82 1.84 1.53
N SER A 96 14.87 1.76 2.85
CA SER A 96 14.88 2.96 3.72
C SER A 96 16.02 3.95 3.40
N PHE A 97 17.16 3.48 2.90
CA PHE A 97 18.27 4.36 2.48
C PHE A 97 17.98 5.07 1.15
N GLU A 98 17.38 4.38 0.19
CA GLU A 98 16.95 4.95 -1.10
C GLU A 98 15.86 6.00 -0.86
N LEU A 99 14.83 5.66 -0.08
CA LEU A 99 13.76 6.60 0.30
C LEU A 99 14.31 7.82 1.03
N TYR A 100 15.31 7.65 1.90
CA TYR A 100 15.97 8.79 2.55
C TYR A 100 16.75 9.65 1.55
N ALA A 101 17.46 9.05 0.60
CA ALA A 101 18.20 9.78 -0.44
C ALA A 101 17.26 10.59 -1.34
N GLY A 102 16.10 10.03 -1.66
CA GLY A 102 15.07 10.56 -2.53
C GLY A 102 14.69 9.52 -3.59
N ASP A 103 13.39 9.38 -3.83
CA ASP A 103 12.81 8.43 -4.79
C ASP A 103 11.82 9.19 -5.69
N GLU A 104 11.73 8.82 -6.97
CA GLU A 104 10.90 9.53 -7.94
C GLU A 104 9.40 9.43 -7.68
N ASN A 105 8.96 8.43 -6.90
CA ASN A 105 7.57 8.22 -6.54
C ASN A 105 7.15 9.02 -5.30
N PHE A 106 8.09 9.67 -4.62
CA PHE A 106 7.85 10.43 -3.39
C PHE A 106 8.39 11.86 -3.51
N GLU A 107 7.55 12.82 -3.13
CA GLU A 107 7.93 14.23 -3.09
C GLU A 107 8.04 14.70 -1.63
N ARG A 108 9.06 15.50 -1.34
CA ARG A 108 9.28 16.01 0.02
C ARG A 108 8.22 17.03 0.41
N VAL A 109 7.66 16.85 1.59
CA VAL A 109 6.68 17.78 2.16
C VAL A 109 7.19 18.44 3.43
N ARG A 110 6.68 19.64 3.73
CA ARG A 110 7.02 20.37 4.97
C ARG A 110 6.08 20.05 6.12
N HIS A 111 4.83 19.76 5.81
CA HIS A 111 3.78 19.48 6.77
C HIS A 111 3.17 18.12 6.39
N PRO A 112 3.54 17.05 7.08
CA PRO A 112 3.05 15.73 6.72
C PRO A 112 1.57 15.58 7.04
N GLN A 113 0.90 14.72 6.28
CA GLN A 113 -0.43 14.19 6.54
C GLN A 113 -0.34 12.69 6.85
N PRO A 114 -1.42 12.06 7.36
CA PRO A 114 -1.46 10.60 7.49
C PRO A 114 -1.10 9.93 6.15
N GLY A 115 -0.37 8.82 6.19
CA GLY A 115 0.04 8.09 4.98
C GLY A 115 1.38 8.55 4.39
N ASP A 116 1.81 9.79 4.63
CA ASP A 116 3.12 10.27 4.21
C ASP A 116 4.24 9.45 4.87
N LEU A 117 5.39 9.40 4.21
CA LEU A 117 6.57 8.75 4.78
C LEU A 117 7.23 9.65 5.84
N ILE A 118 7.84 9.02 6.82
CA ILE A 118 8.82 9.65 7.71
C ILE A 118 10.12 8.85 7.62
N VAL A 119 11.22 9.51 7.23
CA VAL A 119 12.49 8.83 6.94
C VAL A 119 13.67 9.40 7.71
N TRP A 120 14.52 8.50 8.20
CA TRP A 120 15.87 8.74 8.71
C TRP A 120 16.88 7.88 7.92
N PRO A 121 18.19 8.15 8.01
CA PRO A 121 19.17 7.20 7.46
C PRO A 121 18.94 5.79 8.04
N GLY A 122 18.59 4.85 7.16
CA GLY A 122 18.37 3.44 7.51
C GLY A 122 17.07 3.14 8.28
N HIS A 123 16.09 4.05 8.29
CA HIS A 123 14.77 3.77 8.86
C HIS A 123 13.66 4.55 8.17
N VAL A 124 12.51 3.92 7.96
CA VAL A 124 11.32 4.55 7.38
C VAL A 124 10.07 4.10 8.13
N GLY A 125 9.05 4.94 8.17
CA GLY A 125 7.71 4.57 8.61
C GLY A 125 6.65 5.41 7.92
N ILE A 126 5.40 5.17 8.29
CA ILE A 126 4.21 5.88 7.78
C ILE A 126 3.67 6.77 8.88
N VAL A 127 3.49 8.06 8.60
CA VAL A 127 2.84 8.99 9.53
C VAL A 127 1.40 8.55 9.76
N LEU A 128 1.03 8.42 11.03
CA LEU A 128 -0.32 8.01 11.43
C LEU A 128 -1.19 9.21 11.78
N GLU A 129 -0.70 10.04 12.71
CA GLU A 129 -1.38 11.26 13.16
C GLU A 129 -0.32 12.35 13.41
N PRO A 130 -0.19 13.33 12.49
CA PRO A 130 0.80 14.40 12.62
C PRO A 130 0.66 15.22 13.91
N THR A 131 -0.57 15.39 14.41
CA THR A 131 -0.84 16.18 15.62
C THR A 131 -0.42 15.49 16.91
N GLU A 132 -0.40 14.15 16.91
CA GLU A 132 0.11 13.32 18.01
C GLU A 132 1.58 12.94 17.83
N HIS A 133 2.17 13.36 16.71
CA HIS A 133 3.51 13.00 16.28
C HIS A 133 3.74 11.49 16.16
N SER A 134 2.70 10.77 15.78
CA SER A 134 2.73 9.30 15.73
C SER A 134 3.01 8.79 14.32
N PHE A 135 3.76 7.71 14.23
CA PHE A 135 4.03 7.00 12.98
C PHE A 135 4.14 5.49 13.23
N TYR A 136 3.89 4.69 12.21
CA TYR A 136 3.97 3.23 12.28
C TYR A 136 5.19 2.73 11.51
N SER A 137 5.94 1.81 12.12
CA SER A 137 7.08 1.17 11.47
C SER A 137 7.41 -0.19 12.10
N LEU A 138 8.30 -0.93 11.45
CA LEU A 138 8.95 -2.10 12.03
C LEU A 138 10.18 -1.67 12.82
N VAL A 139 10.08 -1.73 14.15
CA VAL A 139 11.18 -1.49 15.08
C VAL A 139 11.70 -2.81 15.66
N SER A 140 12.71 -2.77 16.54
CA SER A 140 13.32 -3.97 17.12
C SER A 140 12.35 -4.84 17.92
N THR A 141 11.28 -4.26 18.45
CA THR A 141 10.19 -4.94 19.18
C THR A 141 9.11 -5.51 18.26
N GLY A 142 9.15 -5.19 16.96
CA GLY A 142 8.14 -5.55 15.98
C GLY A 142 7.44 -4.33 15.37
N PRO A 143 6.36 -4.55 14.60
CA PRO A 143 5.52 -3.47 14.09
C PRO A 143 4.86 -2.71 15.24
N GLU A 144 5.06 -1.39 15.31
CA GLU A 144 4.56 -0.58 16.41
C GLU A 144 4.34 0.88 15.97
N ALA A 145 3.36 1.53 16.59
CA ALA A 145 3.21 2.98 16.52
C ALA A 145 4.17 3.64 17.52
N GLN A 146 4.97 4.61 17.06
CA GLN A 146 5.96 5.32 17.84
C GLN A 146 5.75 6.83 17.73
N ASN A 147 6.25 7.59 18.70
CA ASN A 147 6.23 9.06 18.65
C ASN A 147 7.57 9.58 18.08
N TYR A 148 7.56 10.23 16.91
CA TYR A 148 8.79 10.70 16.26
C TYR A 148 9.46 11.91 16.93
N GLU A 149 8.82 12.51 17.94
CA GLU A 149 9.44 13.47 18.85
C GLU A 149 10.05 12.85 20.11
N GLY A 150 9.95 11.53 20.26
CA GLY A 150 10.60 10.79 21.33
C GLY A 150 12.13 10.89 21.29
N LEU A 151 12.79 10.74 22.44
CA LEU A 151 14.24 10.94 22.59
C LEU A 151 15.08 10.11 21.62
N TYR A 152 14.69 8.84 21.41
CA TYR A 152 15.36 7.96 20.47
C TYR A 152 15.32 8.53 19.04
N TRP A 153 14.15 8.91 18.54
CA TRP A 153 13.97 9.44 17.19
C TRP A 153 14.63 10.81 17.00
N LYS A 154 14.59 11.67 18.02
CA LYS A 154 15.36 12.93 18.03
C LYS A 154 16.88 12.67 17.94
N SER A 155 17.40 11.65 18.63
CA SER A 155 18.82 11.28 18.53
C SER A 155 19.23 10.71 17.16
N ARG A 156 18.28 10.21 16.37
CA ARG A 156 18.51 9.79 14.97
C ARG A 156 18.65 10.97 14.00
N GLY A 157 18.42 12.20 14.48
CA GLY A 157 18.47 13.42 13.70
C GLY A 157 17.11 13.86 13.17
N ARG A 158 17.11 14.89 12.31
CA ARG A 158 15.87 15.45 11.77
C ARG A 158 15.29 14.53 10.68
N PRO A 159 14.05 14.04 10.83
CA PRO A 159 13.41 13.25 9.79
C PRO A 159 13.18 14.08 8.51
N ARG A 160 12.98 13.38 7.40
CA ARG A 160 12.38 13.95 6.18
C ARG A 160 10.98 13.38 6.01
N PHE A 161 10.11 14.18 5.41
CA PHE A 161 8.77 13.83 4.98
C PHE A 161 8.70 14.06 3.48
#